data_AF-A0A7W7I1S3-F1
#
_entry.id   AF-A0A7W7I1S3-F1
#
_cell.length_a   1.000
_cell.length_b   1.000
_cell.length_c   1.000
_cell.angle_alpha   90.00
_cell.angle_beta   90.00
_cell.angle_gamma   90.00
#
_symmetry.space_group_name_H-M   'P 1'
#
loop_
_entity.id
_entity.type
_entity.pdbx_description
1 polymer ?
#
loop_
_entity_poly.entity_id
_entity_poly.type
_entity_poly.pdbx_seq_one_letter_code
_entity_poly.pdbx_strand_id
1 'polypeptide(L)'
;MSGLSQRYWRALTTAPAAGRESPGPRAWQGYGLWRRYWSTLLGFPLPAPHTAEPATFGRGVTEPTAEGARLRLPRFDRLAARMAATEETGHPEARWSVGDREFVIRESGAGRIELLVRAGGRLPADRVLPVEVTTVSGSDRYLLLLVPDTAGGSVGVLHLTGMSRWADVTVDEDLAVAELDGGDAATLATVARSVRATPDPAMPAWAAIVAARPDDDPLSQTIQDAAR
;
A
#
# COMPACT_ATOMS: atom_id res chain seq x y z
N MET A 1 -31.45 -14.21 12.15
CA MET A 1 -31.65 -12.78 11.80
C MET A 1 -30.28 -12.10 11.82
N SER A 2 -29.87 -11.43 10.74
CA SER A 2 -28.57 -10.73 10.70
C SER A 2 -28.59 -9.47 11.55
N GLY A 3 -27.59 -9.31 12.42
CA GLY A 3 -27.42 -8.12 13.27
C GLY A 3 -27.16 -6.85 12.46
N LEU A 4 -27.46 -5.68 13.04
CA LEU A 4 -27.26 -4.36 12.42
C LEU A 4 -25.82 -4.15 11.91
N SER A 5 -24.82 -4.63 12.65
CA SER A 5 -23.40 -4.61 12.29
C SER A 5 -23.09 -5.46 11.04
N GLN A 6 -23.64 -6.67 10.93
CA GLN A 6 -23.49 -7.52 9.75
C GLN A 6 -24.16 -6.93 8.50
N ARG A 7 -25.32 -6.27 8.67
CA ARG A 7 -26.01 -5.58 7.58
C ARG A 7 -25.22 -4.37 7.10
N TYR A 8 -24.61 -3.63 8.02
CA TYR A 8 -23.75 -2.50 7.71
C TYR A 8 -22.45 -2.95 7.03
N TRP A 9 -21.85 -4.06 7.47
CA TRP A 9 -20.65 -4.62 6.84
C TRP A 9 -20.92 -5.10 5.42
N ARG A 10 -22.06 -5.74 5.17
CA ARG A 10 -22.51 -6.04 3.81
C ARG A 10 -22.74 -4.78 2.99
N ALA A 11 -23.37 -3.75 3.54
CA ALA A 11 -23.56 -2.48 2.83
C ALA A 11 -22.23 -1.79 2.42
N LEU A 12 -21.14 -2.06 3.14
CA LEU A 12 -19.81 -1.54 2.85
C LEU A 12 -18.97 -2.44 1.93
N THR A 13 -19.17 -3.76 1.97
CA THR A 13 -18.31 -4.74 1.27
C THR A 13 -18.98 -5.46 0.11
N THR A 14 -20.31 -5.53 0.06
CA THR A 14 -21.03 -6.03 -1.11
C THR A 14 -21.39 -4.86 -2.01
N ALA A 15 -20.87 -4.90 -3.25
CA ALA A 15 -21.29 -4.00 -4.31
C ALA A 15 -22.83 -4.01 -4.39
N PRO A 16 -23.49 -2.85 -4.54
CA PRO A 16 -24.90 -2.85 -4.89
C PRO A 16 -25.04 -3.63 -6.19
N ALA A 17 -25.99 -4.56 -6.24
CA ALA A 17 -26.38 -5.23 -7.48
C ALA A 17 -26.53 -4.16 -8.57
N ALA A 18 -25.88 -4.39 -9.72
CA ALA A 18 -25.82 -3.43 -10.81
C ALA A 18 -27.23 -2.87 -11.09
N GLY A 19 -27.40 -1.55 -10.92
CA GLY A 19 -28.65 -0.86 -11.19
C GLY A 19 -29.35 -0.17 -10.01
N ARG A 20 -28.82 -0.19 -8.78
CA ARG A 20 -29.35 0.68 -7.71
C ARG A 20 -28.65 2.05 -7.69
N GLU A 21 -29.45 3.10 -7.94
CA GLU A 21 -29.05 4.51 -7.87
C GLU A 21 -28.33 4.84 -6.56
N SER A 22 -27.34 5.75 -6.67
CA SER A 22 -26.62 6.31 -5.52
C SER A 22 -27.60 6.76 -4.43
N PRO A 23 -27.31 6.48 -3.15
CA PRO A 23 -28.21 6.85 -2.07
C PRO A 23 -28.44 8.36 -2.06
N GLY A 24 -29.69 8.76 -2.30
CA GLY A 24 -30.08 10.16 -2.41
C GLY A 24 -29.85 10.98 -1.13
N PRO A 25 -30.03 12.31 -1.18
CA PRO A 25 -29.70 13.25 -0.10
C PRO A 25 -30.31 12.93 1.28
N ARG A 26 -31.39 12.13 1.35
CA ARG A 26 -31.96 11.65 2.62
C ARG A 26 -31.07 10.63 3.35
N ALA A 27 -30.30 9.82 2.63
CA ALA A 27 -29.35 8.87 3.23
C ALA A 27 -28.18 9.60 3.91
N TRP A 28 -27.76 10.73 3.35
CA TRP A 28 -26.76 11.63 3.94
C TRP A 28 -27.25 12.27 5.24
N GLN A 29 -28.53 12.63 5.31
CA GLN A 29 -29.15 13.10 6.55
C GLN A 29 -29.20 12.01 7.63
N GLY A 30 -29.49 10.76 7.23
CA GLY A 30 -29.43 9.60 8.12
C GLY A 30 -28.03 9.34 8.68
N TYR A 31 -27.00 9.49 7.86
CA TYR A 31 -25.59 9.40 8.27
C TYR A 31 -25.21 10.51 9.26
N GLY A 32 -25.66 11.76 9.03
CA GLY A 32 -25.46 12.88 9.96
C GLY A 32 -26.12 12.66 11.32
N LEU A 33 -27.34 12.12 11.34
CA LEU A 33 -28.06 11.76 12.57
C LEU A 33 -27.38 10.61 13.34
N TRP A 34 -26.92 9.59 12.62
CA TRP A 34 -26.18 8.47 13.21
C TRP A 34 -24.85 8.91 13.82
N ARG A 35 -24.08 9.80 13.17
CA ARG A 35 -22.85 10.36 13.72
C ARG A 35 -23.10 11.16 14.99
N ARG A 36 -24.15 11.99 15.00
CA ARG A 36 -24.54 12.74 16.21
C ARG A 36 -24.86 11.79 17.35
N TYR A 37 -25.69 10.78 17.10
CA TYR A 37 -26.02 9.76 18.09
C TYR A 37 -24.78 9.09 18.69
N TRP A 38 -23.83 8.62 17.87
CA TRP A 38 -22.60 7.99 18.37
C TRP A 38 -21.64 8.96 19.06
N SER A 39 -21.55 10.21 18.61
CA SER A 39 -20.75 11.23 19.31
C SER A 39 -21.29 11.53 20.71
N THR A 40 -22.61 11.52 20.86
CA THR A 40 -23.28 11.71 22.16
C THR A 40 -23.11 10.48 23.06
N LEU A 41 -23.14 9.28 22.49
CA LEU A 41 -23.06 8.02 23.24
C LEU A 41 -21.63 7.67 23.68
N LEU A 42 -20.62 8.04 22.89
CA LEU A 42 -19.22 7.72 23.15
C LEU A 42 -18.43 8.88 23.80
N GLY A 43 -19.01 10.08 23.93
CA GLY A 43 -18.38 11.22 24.62
C GLY A 43 -17.18 11.84 23.91
N PHE A 44 -16.89 11.45 22.66
CA PHE A 44 -15.81 12.03 21.85
C PHE A 44 -16.35 12.71 20.59
N PRO A 45 -15.84 13.91 20.22
CA PRO A 45 -16.23 14.59 19.00
C PRO A 45 -15.70 13.82 17.78
N LEU A 46 -16.59 13.39 16.91
CA LEU A 46 -16.22 12.82 15.61
C LEU A 46 -15.68 13.95 14.70
N PRO A 47 -14.61 13.73 13.90
CA PRO A 47 -13.95 14.78 13.13
C PRO A 47 -14.91 15.47 12.14
N ALA A 48 -14.73 16.78 11.91
CA ALA A 48 -15.59 17.54 11.00
C ALA A 48 -15.61 16.90 9.58
N PRO A 49 -16.74 17.00 8.85
CA PRO A 49 -16.75 16.61 7.44
C PRO A 49 -15.76 17.52 6.70
N HIS A 50 -14.63 16.98 6.27
CA HIS A 50 -13.63 17.75 5.54
C HIS A 50 -14.24 18.29 4.24
N THR A 51 -14.27 19.62 4.12
CA THR A 51 -14.31 20.35 2.84
C THR A 51 -12.96 20.21 2.14
N ALA A 52 -12.73 19.02 1.60
CA ALA A 52 -11.80 18.75 0.53
C ALA A 52 -12.52 17.69 -0.30
N GLU A 53 -12.73 17.93 -1.59
CA GLU A 53 -13.41 16.99 -2.48
C GLU A 53 -12.88 15.56 -2.22
N PRO A 54 -13.77 14.61 -1.86
CA PRO A 54 -13.33 13.25 -1.75
C PRO A 54 -13.08 12.77 -3.17
N ALA A 55 -11.82 12.51 -3.51
CA ALA A 55 -11.51 11.46 -4.46
C ALA A 55 -12.18 10.18 -3.90
N THR A 56 -13.39 9.91 -4.43
CA THR A 56 -14.11 8.64 -4.39
C THR A 56 -14.35 7.98 -3.02
N PHE A 57 -15.00 8.70 -2.09
CA PHE A 57 -15.89 8.03 -1.12
C PHE A 57 -17.18 7.59 -1.83
N GLY A 58 -17.14 6.47 -2.58
CA GLY A 58 -18.33 6.00 -3.31
C GLY A 58 -18.23 4.66 -4.04
N ARG A 59 -17.03 4.13 -4.26
CA ARG A 59 -16.85 2.73 -4.64
C ARG A 59 -15.77 2.15 -3.73
N GLY A 60 -16.13 1.16 -2.92
CA GLY A 60 -15.12 0.24 -2.41
C GLY A 60 -14.49 -0.41 -3.63
N VAL A 61 -13.36 0.12 -4.08
CA VAL A 61 -12.56 -0.51 -5.13
C VAL A 61 -12.05 -1.79 -4.49
N THR A 62 -12.71 -2.92 -4.78
CA THR A 62 -12.34 -4.24 -4.24
C THR A 62 -11.27 -4.91 -5.08
N GLU A 63 -11.03 -4.39 -6.30
CA GLU A 63 -10.13 -4.94 -7.30
C GLU A 63 -9.10 -3.88 -7.72
N PRO A 64 -7.84 -4.27 -7.97
CA PRO A 64 -6.84 -3.38 -8.54
C PRO A 64 -7.31 -2.72 -9.84
N THR A 65 -6.97 -1.45 -10.02
CA THR A 65 -7.38 -0.66 -11.19
C THR A 65 -6.14 -0.17 -11.94
N ALA A 66 -6.11 -0.36 -13.26
CA ALA A 66 -5.07 0.21 -14.10
C ALA A 66 -5.38 1.69 -14.40
N GLU A 67 -4.43 2.57 -14.13
CA GLU A 67 -4.44 4.00 -14.46
C GLU A 67 -3.29 4.26 -15.45
N GLY A 68 -3.56 4.00 -16.74
CA GLY A 68 -2.51 4.00 -17.77
C GLY A 68 -1.52 2.85 -17.57
N ALA A 69 -0.24 3.17 -17.44
CA ALA A 69 0.84 2.23 -17.13
C ALA A 69 0.94 1.88 -15.63
N ARG A 70 0.17 2.58 -14.78
CA ARG A 70 0.23 2.43 -13.32
C ARG A 70 -0.86 1.48 -12.85
N LEU A 71 -0.58 0.70 -11.82
CA LEU A 71 -1.52 -0.17 -11.14
C LEU A 71 -1.84 0.40 -9.76
N ARG A 72 -3.09 0.77 -9.53
CA ARG A 72 -3.59 1.20 -8.23
C ARG A 72 -4.22 0.02 -7.50
N LEU A 73 -3.71 -0.29 -6.32
CA LEU A 73 -4.28 -1.33 -5.45
C LEU A 73 -5.48 -0.76 -4.66
N PRO A 74 -6.43 -1.62 -4.25
CA PRO A 74 -7.45 -1.26 -3.28
C PRO A 74 -6.85 -0.68 -2.01
N ARG A 75 -7.54 0.30 -1.42
CA ARG A 75 -7.13 0.90 -0.14
C ARG A 75 -7.01 -0.19 0.92
N PHE A 76 -5.84 -0.29 1.53
CA PHE A 76 -5.69 -1.05 2.76
C PHE A 76 -6.18 -0.19 3.92
N ASP A 77 -7.23 -0.61 4.61
CA ASP A 77 -7.69 0.01 5.86
C ASP A 77 -7.45 -0.96 7.01
N ARG A 78 -6.64 -0.52 7.99
CA ARG A 78 -6.19 -1.37 9.10
C ARG A 78 -7.34 -1.79 10.00
N LEU A 79 -8.33 -0.93 10.22
CA LEU A 79 -9.50 -1.27 11.03
C LEU A 79 -10.38 -2.27 10.29
N ALA A 80 -10.60 -2.06 8.99
CA ALA A 80 -11.34 -2.99 8.15
C ALA A 80 -10.68 -4.37 8.10
N ALA A 81 -9.36 -4.41 7.90
CA ALA A 81 -8.59 -5.66 7.86
C ALA A 81 -8.67 -6.40 9.22
N ARG A 82 -8.55 -5.69 10.35
CA ARG A 82 -8.69 -6.28 11.69
C ARG A 82 -10.09 -6.82 11.95
N MET A 83 -11.14 -6.16 11.48
CA MET A 83 -12.51 -6.65 11.61
C MET A 83 -12.81 -7.84 10.69
N ALA A 84 -12.11 -7.95 9.55
CA ALA A 84 -12.25 -9.04 8.60
C ALA A 84 -11.41 -10.28 8.95
N ALA A 85 -10.31 -10.11 9.70
CA ALA A 85 -9.52 -11.20 10.23
C ALA A 85 -10.37 -12.05 11.19
N THR A 86 -10.87 -13.19 10.71
CA THR A 86 -11.36 -14.27 11.56
C THR A 86 -10.20 -14.73 12.44
N GLU A 87 -10.47 -15.11 13.69
CA GLU A 87 -9.52 -15.33 14.81
C GLU A 87 -8.28 -16.23 14.54
N GLU A 88 -8.10 -16.77 13.33
CA GLU A 88 -7.06 -17.74 12.94
C GLU A 88 -5.77 -17.15 12.34
N THR A 89 -5.74 -15.90 11.88
CA THR A 89 -4.51 -15.31 11.30
C THR A 89 -4.03 -14.12 12.12
N GLY A 90 -2.87 -14.27 12.76
CA GLY A 90 -2.30 -13.31 13.71
C GLY A 90 -1.99 -11.91 13.16
N HIS A 91 -2.15 -11.67 11.85
CA HIS A 91 -1.91 -10.38 11.21
C HIS A 91 -2.97 -10.06 10.15
N PRO A 92 -3.70 -8.93 10.29
CA PRO A 92 -4.57 -8.42 9.24
C PRO A 92 -3.82 -8.24 7.93
N GLU A 93 -4.32 -8.82 6.85
CA GLU A 93 -3.73 -8.73 5.52
C GLU A 93 -4.79 -8.51 4.45
N ALA A 94 -4.37 -7.91 3.34
CA ALA A 94 -5.15 -7.82 2.11
C ALA A 94 -4.28 -8.33 0.95
N ARG A 95 -4.90 -9.10 0.06
CA ARG A 95 -4.21 -9.77 -1.05
C ARG A 95 -4.91 -9.49 -2.36
N TRP A 96 -4.12 -9.24 -3.40
CA TRP A 96 -4.61 -9.02 -4.75
C TRP A 96 -3.69 -9.68 -5.77
N SER A 97 -4.26 -10.18 -6.87
CA SER A 97 -3.51 -10.75 -7.98
C SER A 97 -3.80 -9.97 -9.24
N VAL A 98 -2.76 -9.56 -9.96
CA VAL A 98 -2.86 -8.84 -11.24
C VAL A 98 -1.80 -9.37 -12.19
N GLY A 99 -2.23 -9.94 -13.30
CA GLY A 99 -1.32 -10.60 -14.24
C GLY A 99 -0.53 -11.71 -13.56
N ASP A 100 0.80 -11.64 -13.67
CA ASP A 100 1.75 -12.58 -13.05
C ASP A 100 2.18 -12.16 -11.63
N ARG A 101 1.56 -11.13 -11.04
CA ARG A 101 1.93 -10.59 -9.72
C ARG A 101 0.89 -10.83 -8.64
N GLU A 102 1.35 -11.19 -7.45
CA GLU A 102 0.58 -11.19 -6.21
C GLU A 102 1.09 -10.05 -5.32
N PHE A 103 0.18 -9.22 -4.84
CA PHE A 103 0.42 -8.12 -3.92
C PHE A 103 -0.22 -8.45 -2.57
N VAL A 104 0.56 -8.35 -1.49
CA VAL A 104 0.08 -8.55 -0.12
C VAL A 104 0.44 -7.33 0.71
N ILE A 105 -0.56 -6.69 1.29
CA ILE A 105 -0.35 -5.64 2.30
C ILE A 105 -0.78 -6.22 3.64
N ARG A 106 0.12 -6.28 4.60
CA ARG A 106 -0.18 -6.84 5.92
C ARG A 106 0.36 -6.00 7.07
N GLU A 107 -0.32 -6.07 8.20
CA GLU A 107 0.15 -5.43 9.42
C GLU A 107 1.28 -6.26 10.07
N SER A 108 2.48 -5.69 10.20
CA SER A 108 3.64 -6.36 10.81
C SER A 108 3.97 -5.84 12.22
N GLY A 109 3.23 -4.85 12.72
CA GLY A 109 3.37 -4.37 14.09
C GLY A 109 2.68 -3.03 14.35
N ALA A 110 2.93 -2.47 15.53
CA ALA A 110 2.44 -1.14 15.89
C ALA A 110 2.99 -0.08 14.93
N GLY A 111 2.09 0.45 14.08
CA GLY A 111 2.43 1.46 13.07
C GLY A 111 3.27 0.95 11.89
N ARG A 112 3.36 -0.37 11.71
CA ARG A 112 4.14 -1.01 10.64
C ARG A 112 3.27 -1.83 9.72
N ILE A 113 3.51 -1.66 8.43
CA ILE A 113 2.87 -2.41 7.36
C ILE A 113 3.97 -2.98 6.47
N GLU A 114 3.78 -4.20 6.01
CA GLU A 114 4.59 -4.82 4.98
C GLU A 114 3.83 -4.83 3.66
N LEU A 115 4.49 -4.36 2.61
CA LEU A 115 4.07 -4.62 1.24
C LEU A 115 4.96 -5.72 0.67
N LEU A 116 4.36 -6.86 0.34
CA LEU A 116 5.00 -7.96 -0.34
C LEU A 116 4.50 -8.02 -1.78
N VAL A 117 5.42 -8.20 -2.71
CA VAL A 117 5.11 -8.43 -4.13
C VAL A 117 5.79 -9.70 -4.56
N ARG A 118 5.03 -10.65 -5.12
CA ARG A 118 5.57 -11.86 -5.76
C ARG A 118 5.26 -11.81 -7.24
N ALA A 119 6.23 -12.14 -8.08
CA ALA A 119 6.07 -12.30 -9.51
C ALA A 119 6.29 -13.77 -9.88
N GLY A 120 5.43 -14.33 -10.74
CA GLY A 120 5.50 -15.72 -11.16
C GLY A 120 6.72 -16.05 -12.02
N GLY A 121 7.34 -15.06 -12.64
CA GLY A 121 8.59 -15.18 -13.39
C GLY A 121 9.81 -14.65 -12.62
N ARG A 122 10.98 -15.16 -12.98
CA ARG A 122 12.25 -14.60 -12.50
C ARG A 122 12.52 -13.28 -13.20
N LEU A 123 12.50 -12.20 -12.44
CA LEU A 123 12.83 -10.88 -12.93
C LEU A 123 14.35 -10.63 -12.89
N PRO A 124 14.88 -9.82 -13.81
CA PRO A 124 16.27 -9.37 -13.76
C PRO A 124 16.59 -8.67 -12.43
N ALA A 125 17.76 -8.99 -11.85
CA ALA A 125 18.19 -8.45 -10.55
C ALA A 125 18.57 -6.95 -10.60
N ASP A 126 18.63 -6.37 -11.79
CA ASP A 126 18.91 -4.96 -12.08
C ASP A 126 17.65 -4.13 -12.27
N ARG A 127 16.47 -4.67 -11.92
CA ARG A 127 15.19 -3.95 -11.99
C ARG A 127 14.62 -3.66 -10.60
N VAL A 128 14.04 -2.48 -10.49
CA VAL A 128 13.27 -2.04 -9.32
C VAL A 128 11.84 -1.78 -9.73
N LEU A 129 10.91 -2.05 -8.82
CA LEU A 129 9.51 -1.72 -8.96
C LEU A 129 9.21 -0.42 -8.19
N PRO A 130 8.93 0.71 -8.87
CA PRO A 130 8.54 1.92 -8.18
C PRO A 130 7.16 1.76 -7.53
N VAL A 131 7.08 2.13 -6.27
CA VAL A 131 5.86 2.06 -5.46
C VAL A 131 5.63 3.42 -4.81
N GLU A 132 4.46 4.01 -5.07
CA GLU A 132 3.96 5.16 -4.34
C GLU A 132 3.00 4.70 -3.26
N VAL A 133 3.21 5.16 -2.04
CA VAL A 133 2.35 4.87 -0.90
C VAL A 133 1.82 6.16 -0.32
N THR A 134 0.51 6.34 -0.44
CA THR A 134 -0.19 7.49 0.13
C THR A 134 -0.85 7.07 1.44
N THR A 135 -0.66 7.89 2.47
CA THR A 135 -1.25 7.70 3.80
C THR A 135 -1.86 9.00 4.29
N VAL A 136 -2.38 8.99 5.52
CA VAL A 136 -2.84 10.21 6.21
C VAL A 136 -1.72 11.25 6.41
N SER A 137 -0.45 10.81 6.46
CA SER A 137 0.70 11.68 6.74
C SER A 137 1.29 12.29 5.47
N GLY A 138 0.93 11.78 4.29
CA GLY A 138 1.49 12.20 3.00
C GLY A 138 1.68 11.04 2.04
N SER A 139 2.29 11.34 0.88
CA SER A 139 2.73 10.36 -0.11
C SER A 139 4.24 10.21 -0.10
N ASP A 140 4.72 8.98 -0.07
CA ASP A 140 6.13 8.64 -0.23
C ASP A 140 6.31 7.67 -1.39
N ARG A 141 7.43 7.83 -2.11
CA ARG A 141 7.84 6.92 -3.19
C ARG A 141 8.98 6.02 -2.71
N TYR A 142 8.94 4.78 -3.16
CA TYR A 142 9.89 3.71 -2.86
C TYR A 142 10.26 2.97 -4.16
N LEU A 143 11.37 2.26 -4.12
CA LEU A 143 11.88 1.36 -5.14
C LEU A 143 11.99 -0.02 -4.50
N LEU A 144 11.10 -0.92 -4.89
CA LEU A 144 11.10 -2.29 -4.39
C LEU A 144 12.02 -3.16 -5.25
N LEU A 145 13.02 -3.78 -4.63
CA LEU A 145 13.82 -4.82 -5.30
C LEU A 145 13.10 -6.16 -5.27
N LEU A 146 13.09 -6.82 -6.43
CA LEU A 146 12.52 -8.15 -6.61
C LEU A 146 13.68 -9.16 -6.70
N VAL A 147 13.89 -9.93 -5.64
CA VAL A 147 14.94 -10.96 -5.57
C VAL A 147 14.39 -12.31 -5.99
N PRO A 148 15.22 -13.24 -6.50
CA PRO A 148 14.75 -14.58 -6.85
C PRO A 148 14.11 -15.30 -5.65
N ASP A 149 12.95 -15.91 -5.89
CA ASP A 149 12.27 -16.77 -4.92
C ASP A 149 12.62 -18.25 -5.16
N THR A 150 12.59 -19.03 -4.08
CA THR A 150 12.82 -20.48 -4.07
C THR A 150 11.85 -21.26 -4.96
N ALA A 151 10.65 -20.72 -5.19
CA ALA A 151 9.65 -21.29 -6.09
C ALA A 151 9.91 -21.01 -7.59
N GLY A 152 11.02 -20.35 -7.94
CA GLY A 152 11.40 -20.03 -9.32
C GLY A 152 10.85 -18.69 -9.84
N GLY A 153 10.14 -17.94 -9.01
CA GLY A 153 9.68 -16.57 -9.28
C GLY A 153 10.62 -15.50 -8.72
N SER A 154 10.06 -14.31 -8.49
CA SER A 154 10.73 -13.23 -7.77
C SER A 154 9.85 -12.68 -6.64
N VAL A 155 10.45 -12.21 -5.56
CA VAL A 155 9.78 -11.64 -4.40
C VAL A 155 10.44 -10.35 -3.95
N GLY A 156 9.66 -9.37 -3.53
CA GLY A 156 10.13 -8.14 -2.92
C GLY A 156 9.29 -7.78 -1.71
N VAL A 157 9.92 -7.16 -0.71
CA VAL A 157 9.27 -6.73 0.52
C VAL A 157 9.69 -5.31 0.86
N LEU A 158 8.73 -4.45 1.24
CA LEU A 158 8.97 -3.16 1.88
C LEU A 158 8.38 -3.14 3.28
N HIS A 159 9.19 -2.74 4.26
CA HIS A 159 8.80 -2.43 5.63
C HIS A 159 8.49 -0.94 5.75
N LEU A 160 7.20 -0.63 5.81
CA LEU A 160 6.71 0.74 5.82
C LEU A 160 6.34 1.13 7.26
N THR A 161 6.92 2.23 7.74
CA THR A 161 6.76 2.72 9.11
C THR A 161 5.90 3.98 9.16
N GLY A 162 5.35 4.31 10.34
CA GLY A 162 4.55 5.51 10.53
C GLY A 162 3.11 5.41 9.99
N MET A 163 2.64 4.21 9.65
CA MET A 163 1.31 4.00 9.08
C MET A 163 0.24 3.80 10.15
N SER A 164 -0.70 4.74 10.24
CA SER A 164 -1.63 4.80 11.39
C SER A 164 -3.06 4.34 11.10
N ARG A 165 -3.55 4.40 9.85
CA ARG A 165 -4.97 4.11 9.54
C ARG A 165 -5.17 3.34 8.25
N TRP A 166 -4.78 3.96 7.14
CA TRP A 166 -4.96 3.40 5.81
C TRP A 166 -3.72 3.68 4.95
N ALA A 167 -3.58 2.91 3.88
CA ALA A 167 -2.59 3.11 2.83
C ALA A 167 -3.24 2.88 1.47
N ASP A 168 -3.03 3.81 0.55
CA ASP A 168 -3.26 3.61 -0.88
C ASP A 168 -1.91 3.31 -1.51
N VAL A 169 -1.85 2.25 -2.32
CA VAL A 169 -0.60 1.83 -2.97
C VAL A 169 -0.80 1.89 -4.47
N THR A 170 0.12 2.59 -5.13
CA THR A 170 0.20 2.64 -6.59
C THR A 170 1.56 2.09 -7.01
N VAL A 171 1.55 1.24 -8.01
CA VAL A 171 2.72 0.53 -8.52
C VAL A 171 2.92 0.94 -9.96
N ASP A 172 4.14 1.35 -10.31
CA ASP A 172 4.47 1.73 -11.69
C ASP A 172 5.09 0.54 -12.45
N GLU A 173 5.52 0.76 -13.69
CA GLU A 173 6.28 -0.25 -14.45
C GLU A 173 7.68 -0.47 -13.86
N ASP A 174 8.24 -1.67 -14.07
CA ASP A 174 9.60 -1.96 -13.65
C ASP A 174 10.59 -1.02 -14.35
N LEU A 175 11.48 -0.43 -13.56
CA LEU A 175 12.51 0.48 -14.01
C LEU A 175 13.87 -0.20 -13.88
N ALA A 176 14.75 -0.04 -14.87
CA ALA A 176 16.12 -0.50 -14.73
C ALA A 176 16.87 0.40 -13.73
N VAL A 177 17.69 -0.18 -12.87
CA VAL A 177 18.52 0.57 -11.91
C VAL A 177 19.49 1.52 -12.63
N ALA A 178 19.89 1.18 -13.85
CA ALA A 178 20.70 2.05 -14.70
C ALA A 178 19.97 3.33 -15.17
N GLU A 179 18.64 3.34 -15.14
CA GLU A 179 17.82 4.51 -15.51
C GLU A 179 17.58 5.46 -14.32
N LEU A 180 18.05 5.10 -13.12
CA LEU A 180 18.02 5.99 -11.96
C LEU A 180 19.08 7.08 -12.11
N ASP A 181 18.64 8.33 -12.14
CA ASP A 181 19.53 9.49 -12.18
C ASP A 181 20.21 9.68 -10.81
N GLY A 182 21.46 9.21 -10.71
CA GLY A 182 22.29 9.38 -9.52
C GLY A 182 22.70 10.82 -9.23
N GLY A 183 22.50 11.77 -10.16
CA GLY A 183 22.71 13.20 -9.94
C GLY A 183 21.50 13.93 -9.37
N ASP A 184 20.31 13.34 -9.44
CA ASP A 184 19.08 13.95 -8.96
C ASP A 184 18.85 13.70 -7.45
N ALA A 185 18.77 14.79 -6.68
CA ALA A 185 18.56 14.73 -5.24
C ALA A 185 17.24 14.03 -4.85
N ALA A 186 16.19 14.14 -5.65
CA ALA A 186 14.91 13.49 -5.36
C ALA A 186 14.99 11.96 -5.55
N THR A 187 15.71 11.52 -6.59
CA THR A 187 16.02 10.12 -6.84
C THR A 187 16.88 9.53 -5.73
N LEU A 188 17.97 10.22 -5.34
CA LEU A 188 18.81 9.78 -4.22
C LEU A 188 18.03 9.68 -2.91
N ALA A 189 17.16 10.64 -2.61
CA ALA A 189 16.30 10.58 -1.42
C ALA A 189 15.33 9.39 -1.47
N THR A 190 14.79 9.08 -2.65
CA THR A 190 13.91 7.91 -2.88
C THR A 190 14.68 6.61 -2.68
N VAL A 191 15.89 6.49 -3.23
CA VAL A 191 16.77 5.32 -3.04
C VAL A 191 17.08 5.13 -1.55
N ALA A 192 17.53 6.18 -0.86
CA ALA A 192 17.85 6.10 0.56
C ALA A 192 16.64 5.65 1.41
N ARG A 193 15.45 6.16 1.11
CA ARG A 193 14.20 5.73 1.76
C ARG A 193 13.91 4.25 1.49
N SER A 194 14.11 3.81 0.26
CA SER A 194 13.86 2.44 -0.19
C SER A 194 14.77 1.44 0.47
N VAL A 195 16.07 1.75 0.56
CA VAL A 195 17.07 0.92 1.25
C VAL A 195 16.68 0.74 2.72
N ARG A 196 16.35 1.83 3.43
CA ARG A 196 15.91 1.75 4.84
C ARG A 196 14.61 0.97 5.04
N ALA A 197 13.74 0.96 4.03
CA ALA A 197 12.51 0.20 4.04
C ALA A 197 12.71 -1.25 3.58
N THR A 198 13.89 -1.65 3.12
CA THR A 198 14.15 -3.00 2.63
C THR A 198 14.59 -3.90 3.80
N PRO A 199 13.86 -5.00 4.11
CA PRO A 199 14.31 -5.95 5.12
C PRO A 199 15.35 -6.94 4.58
N ASP A 200 16.13 -7.55 5.47
CA ASP A 200 16.80 -8.82 5.18
C ASP A 200 15.73 -9.89 4.89
N PRO A 201 15.80 -10.62 3.75
CA PRO A 201 16.98 -10.99 2.98
C PRO A 201 17.18 -10.21 1.67
N ALA A 202 16.52 -9.08 1.44
CA ALA A 202 16.64 -8.32 0.19
C ALA A 202 17.83 -7.34 0.16
N MET A 203 18.45 -7.05 1.31
CA MET A 203 19.64 -6.18 1.41
C MET A 203 20.86 -6.62 0.57
N PRO A 204 21.20 -7.92 0.42
CA PRO A 204 22.25 -8.36 -0.49
C PRO A 204 22.05 -7.93 -1.94
N ALA A 205 20.81 -7.72 -2.40
CA ALA A 205 20.56 -7.23 -3.76
C ALA A 205 20.96 -5.76 -3.92
N TRP A 206 20.74 -4.92 -2.89
CA TRP A 206 21.28 -3.57 -2.85
C TRP A 206 22.82 -3.57 -2.87
N ALA A 207 23.46 -4.48 -2.14
CA ALA A 207 24.91 -4.62 -2.14
C ALA A 207 25.45 -5.05 -3.52
N ALA A 208 24.75 -5.95 -4.23
CA ALA A 208 25.11 -6.36 -5.59
C ALA A 208 25.00 -5.20 -6.59
N ILE A 209 23.98 -4.33 -6.45
CA ILE A 209 23.85 -3.10 -7.25
C ILE A 209 25.06 -2.19 -7.02
N VAL A 210 25.45 -1.96 -5.76
CA VAL A 210 26.63 -1.15 -5.43
C VAL A 210 27.89 -1.75 -6.06
N ALA A 211 28.10 -3.06 -5.94
CA ALA A 211 29.28 -3.73 -6.48
C ALA A 211 29.38 -3.72 -8.01
N ALA A 212 28.27 -3.53 -8.71
CA ALA A 212 28.22 -3.46 -10.17
C ALA A 212 28.47 -2.04 -10.72
N ARG A 213 28.65 -1.04 -9.85
CA ARG A 213 28.76 0.38 -10.22
C ARG A 213 30.17 0.92 -9.95
N PRO A 214 30.57 2.03 -10.60
CA PRO A 214 31.83 2.71 -10.32
C PRO A 214 31.94 3.15 -8.86
N ASP A 215 33.18 3.22 -8.34
CA ASP A 215 33.46 3.60 -6.96
C ASP A 215 33.05 5.05 -6.62
N ASP A 216 32.98 5.93 -7.62
CA ASP A 216 32.62 7.35 -7.49
C ASP A 216 31.14 7.65 -7.76
N ASP A 217 30.31 6.61 -7.92
CA ASP A 217 28.89 6.77 -8.20
C ASP A 217 28.09 7.27 -6.96
N PRO A 218 27.39 8.42 -7.05
CA PRO A 218 26.63 8.97 -5.92
C PRO A 218 25.51 8.06 -5.40
N LEU A 219 24.94 7.23 -6.28
CA LEU A 219 23.88 6.29 -5.91
C LEU A 219 24.45 5.13 -5.08
N SER A 220 25.65 4.63 -5.41
CA SER A 220 26.40 3.67 -4.58
C SER A 220 26.63 4.20 -3.16
N GLN A 221 27.14 5.42 -3.03
CA GLN A 221 27.36 6.04 -1.72
C GLN A 221 26.05 6.18 -0.93
N THR A 222 24.98 6.61 -1.59
CA THR A 222 23.65 6.77 -0.99
C THR A 222 23.10 5.45 -0.47
N ILE A 223 23.24 4.36 -1.22
CA ILE A 223 22.83 3.02 -0.77
C ILE A 223 23.63 2.59 0.45
N GLN A 224 24.96 2.74 0.42
CA GLN A 224 25.83 2.35 1.53
C GLN A 224 25.51 3.14 2.81
N ASP A 225 25.27 4.44 2.71
CA ASP A 225 24.92 5.28 3.85
C ASP A 225 23.51 4.97 4.40
N ALA A 226 22.58 4.60 3.54
CA ALA A 226 21.23 4.22 3.95
C ALA A 226 21.14 2.81 4.57
N ALA A 227 22.13 1.94 4.30
CA ALA A 227 22.22 0.58 4.81
C ALA A 227 22.91 0.47 6.19
N ARG A 228 23.51 1.56 6.69
CA ARG A 228 24.14 1.66 8.01
C ARG A 228 23.12 2.02 9.10
#